data_AF-A0A920ATX5-F1
#
_entry.id   AF-A0A920ATX5-F1
#
_cell.length_a   1.000
_cell.length_b   1.000
_cell.length_c   1.000
_cell.angle_alpha   90.00
_cell.angle_beta   90.00
_cell.angle_gamma   90.00
#
_symmetry.space_group_name_H-M   'P 1'
#
loop_
_entity.id
_entity.type
_entity.pdbx_description
1 polymer ?
#
loop_
_entity_poly.entity_id
_entity_poly.type
_entity_poly.pdbx_seq_one_letter_code
_entity_poly.pdbx_strand_id
1 'polypeptide(L)'
;MSGDPGYFGPNSMMWEINKEITVLFGGARALLMHAAHPLIAAGARQTSFYQRDPWKRLIRTLSLQNSVTFGTKQEADDSATRINRLHEVIKGEDPVSGGYYDALDHEQLLWVHACLQLSSIYFYEKTVRKLTDVEKNKYHEENMLAAKLVLVNIEGNAKFS
;
A
#
# COMPACT_ATOMS: atom_id res chain seq x y z
N MET A 1 21.63 -11.63 -20.37
CA MET A 1 20.76 -12.36 -19.42
C MET A 1 19.57 -11.48 -19.12
N SER A 2 18.35 -11.89 -19.46
CA SER A 2 17.16 -11.21 -18.94
C SER A 2 17.03 -11.58 -17.47
N GLY A 3 17.29 -10.64 -16.56
CA GLY A 3 17.03 -10.84 -15.13
C GLY A 3 15.53 -11.01 -14.85
N ASP A 4 15.17 -11.46 -13.65
CA ASP A 4 13.78 -11.49 -13.19
C ASP A 4 13.29 -10.03 -13.04
N PRO A 5 12.33 -9.56 -13.86
CA PRO A 5 11.81 -8.20 -13.74
C PRO A 5 10.92 -8.02 -12.51
N GLY A 6 10.48 -9.12 -11.86
CA GLY A 6 9.55 -9.10 -10.74
C GLY A 6 8.10 -9.36 -11.15
N TYR A 7 7.17 -8.82 -10.35
CA TYR A 7 5.74 -8.82 -10.68
C TYR A 7 5.36 -7.75 -11.71
N PHE A 8 6.14 -6.69 -11.76
CA PHE A 8 5.98 -5.58 -12.71
C PHE A 8 7.26 -5.44 -13.53
N GLY A 9 7.27 -4.55 -14.50
CA GLY A 9 8.47 -4.31 -15.30
C GLY A 9 8.51 -2.90 -15.88
N PRO A 10 9.61 -2.52 -16.55
CA PRO A 10 9.83 -1.15 -17.02
C PRO A 10 8.72 -0.56 -17.91
N ASN A 11 7.90 -1.40 -18.53
CA ASN A 11 6.79 -0.99 -19.40
C ASN A 11 5.43 -0.93 -18.67
N SER A 12 5.40 -1.17 -17.36
CA SER A 12 4.18 -1.12 -16.54
C SER A 12 3.92 0.29 -16.00
N MET A 13 2.66 0.62 -15.75
CA MET A 13 2.30 1.87 -15.07
C MET A 13 2.81 1.88 -13.62
N MET A 14 2.90 0.72 -12.99
CA MET A 14 3.51 0.53 -11.68
C MET A 14 4.96 1.03 -11.65
N TRP A 15 5.78 0.68 -12.64
CA TRP A 15 7.13 1.26 -12.76
C TRP A 15 7.09 2.73 -13.12
N GLU A 16 6.32 3.11 -14.14
CA GLU A 16 6.28 4.48 -14.66
C GLU A 16 5.95 5.51 -13.57
N ILE A 17 4.98 5.22 -12.70
CA ILE A 17 4.56 6.13 -11.64
C ILE A 17 5.52 6.07 -10.45
N ASN A 18 5.80 4.88 -9.93
CA ASN A 18 6.52 4.76 -8.65
C ASN A 18 8.03 5.02 -8.78
N LYS A 19 8.61 5.05 -9.98
CA LYS A 19 10.06 5.34 -10.17
C LYS A 19 10.40 6.79 -9.84
N GLU A 20 9.40 7.66 -9.84
CA GLU A 20 9.57 9.09 -9.66
C GLU A 20 9.83 9.42 -8.19
N ILE A 21 10.97 10.06 -7.90
CA ILE A 21 11.37 10.37 -6.51
C ILE A 21 10.31 11.17 -5.76
N THR A 22 9.57 12.01 -6.49
CA THR A 22 8.51 12.85 -5.92
C THR A 22 7.30 12.05 -5.44
N VAL A 23 7.06 10.86 -6.01
CA VAL A 23 6.00 9.94 -5.59
C VAL A 23 6.27 9.35 -4.21
N LEU A 24 7.52 9.31 -3.74
CA LEU A 24 7.84 8.90 -2.36
C LEU A 24 7.22 9.83 -1.32
N PHE A 25 7.01 11.12 -1.62
CA PHE A 25 6.27 12.04 -0.74
C PHE A 25 4.77 11.69 -0.68
N GLY A 26 4.25 10.98 -1.68
CA GLY A 26 2.95 10.34 -1.65
C GLY A 26 2.81 9.34 -0.50
N GLY A 27 3.88 8.66 -0.11
CA GLY A 27 3.89 7.80 1.09
C GLY A 27 3.55 8.56 2.37
N ALA A 28 4.08 9.77 2.56
CA ALA A 28 3.77 10.59 3.72
C ALA A 28 2.29 11.03 3.73
N ARG A 29 1.74 11.41 2.57
CA ARG A 29 0.30 11.69 2.41
C ARG A 29 -0.55 10.46 2.73
N ALA A 30 -0.17 9.29 2.23
CA ALA A 30 -0.88 8.04 2.49
C ALA A 30 -0.93 7.72 3.98
N LEU A 31 0.16 7.92 4.73
CA LEU A 31 0.17 7.70 6.19
C LEU A 31 -0.79 8.62 6.95
N LEU A 32 -0.94 9.88 6.50
CA LEU A 32 -1.94 10.79 7.07
C LEU A 32 -3.36 10.31 6.78
N MET A 33 -3.62 9.82 5.57
CA MET A 33 -4.92 9.22 5.22
C MET A 33 -5.18 7.91 5.98
N HIS A 34 -4.15 7.08 6.21
CA HIS A 34 -4.27 5.88 7.06
C HIS A 34 -4.70 6.26 8.47
N ALA A 35 -4.13 7.33 9.03
CA ALA A 35 -4.45 7.82 10.36
C ALA A 35 -5.87 8.42 10.47
N ALA A 36 -6.51 8.75 9.34
CA ALA A 36 -7.89 9.24 9.31
C ALA A 36 -8.92 8.13 9.56
N HIS A 37 -8.54 6.85 9.46
CA HIS A 37 -9.42 5.73 9.79
C HIS A 37 -9.21 5.29 11.25
N PRO A 38 -10.26 5.29 12.10
CA PRO A 38 -10.10 5.08 13.54
C PRO A 38 -9.48 3.73 13.90
N LEU A 39 -9.90 2.64 13.24
CA LEU A 39 -9.38 1.30 13.51
C LEU A 39 -7.93 1.10 13.06
N ILE A 40 -7.52 1.75 11.95
CA ILE A 40 -6.13 1.71 11.48
C ILE A 40 -5.24 2.52 12.43
N ALA A 41 -5.73 3.66 12.91
CA ALA A 41 -5.06 4.42 13.96
C ALA A 41 -4.92 3.59 15.24
N ALA A 42 -5.92 2.77 15.60
CA ALA A 42 -5.87 1.86 16.75
C ALA A 42 -4.80 0.77 16.62
N GLY A 43 -4.77 0.03 15.51
CA GLY A 43 -3.74 -1.00 15.28
C GLY A 43 -2.31 -0.44 15.29
N ALA A 44 -2.14 0.78 14.80
CA ALA A 44 -0.84 1.43 14.86
C ALA A 44 -0.49 2.03 16.25
N ARG A 45 -1.47 2.24 17.14
CA ARG A 45 -1.20 2.53 18.57
C ARG A 45 -0.68 1.29 19.29
N GLN A 46 -1.23 0.09 19.02
CA GLN A 46 -0.76 -1.17 19.63
C GLN A 46 0.75 -1.38 19.45
N THR A 47 1.25 -1.02 18.27
CA THR A 47 2.66 -1.17 17.93
C THR A 47 3.54 0.01 18.36
N SER A 48 2.95 1.05 18.95
CA SER A 48 3.57 2.35 19.29
C SER A 48 4.24 3.08 18.12
N PHE A 49 4.00 2.66 16.87
CA PHE A 49 4.77 3.11 15.71
C PHE A 49 4.51 4.58 15.35
N TYR A 50 3.27 5.08 15.46
CA TYR A 50 3.00 6.49 15.16
C TYR A 50 3.61 7.46 16.17
N GLN A 51 3.62 7.10 17.45
CA GLN A 51 4.01 8.01 18.52
C GLN A 51 5.53 8.07 18.69
N ARG A 52 6.24 6.97 18.42
CA ARG A 52 7.69 6.89 18.68
C ARG A 52 8.56 7.13 17.45
N ASP A 53 8.12 6.69 16.26
CA ASP A 53 8.96 6.74 15.06
C ASP A 53 8.14 6.70 13.75
N PRO A 54 7.45 7.80 13.40
CA PRO A 54 6.67 7.89 12.16
C PRO A 54 7.54 7.73 10.90
N TRP A 55 8.83 8.09 10.97
CA TRP A 55 9.77 7.94 9.86
C TRP A 55 10.08 6.48 9.59
N LYS A 56 10.32 5.67 10.60
CA LYS A 56 10.51 4.23 10.44
C LYS A 56 9.27 3.52 9.91
N ARG A 57 8.07 4.00 10.24
CA ARG A 57 6.83 3.50 9.62
C ARG A 57 6.75 3.84 8.13
N LEU A 58 7.09 5.08 7.76
CA LEU A 58 7.17 5.48 6.36
C LEU A 58 8.19 4.64 5.60
N ILE A 59 9.40 4.48 6.14
CA ILE A 59 10.46 3.67 5.53
C ILE A 59 9.96 2.24 5.28
N ARG A 60 9.33 1.59 6.26
CA ARG A 60 8.80 0.22 6.07
C ARG A 60 7.74 0.12 4.99
N THR A 61 6.86 1.12 4.90
CA THR A 61 5.81 1.17 3.88
C THR A 61 6.42 1.34 2.49
N LEU A 62 7.35 2.28 2.34
CA LEU A 62 8.08 2.51 1.09
C LEU A 62 8.97 1.34 0.70
N SER A 63 9.61 0.67 1.68
CA SER A 63 10.40 -0.54 1.43
C SER A 63 9.53 -1.66 0.86
N LEU A 64 8.36 -1.94 1.44
CA LEU A 64 7.43 -2.92 0.90
C LEU A 64 6.97 -2.54 -0.52
N GLN A 65 6.55 -1.28 -0.72
CA GLN A 65 6.12 -0.78 -2.02
C GLN A 65 7.23 -0.91 -3.07
N ASN A 66 8.48 -0.60 -2.72
CA ASN A 66 9.63 -0.72 -3.61
C ASN A 66 9.96 -2.18 -3.92
N SER A 67 9.97 -3.07 -2.94
CA SER A 67 10.21 -4.51 -3.16
C SER A 67 9.14 -5.12 -4.06
N VAL A 68 7.87 -4.77 -3.84
CA VAL A 68 6.75 -5.24 -4.68
C VAL A 68 6.82 -4.68 -6.10
N THR A 69 7.24 -3.42 -6.26
CA THR A 69 7.24 -2.74 -7.56
C THR A 69 8.48 -3.06 -8.40
N PHE A 70 9.66 -3.00 -7.80
CA PHE A 70 10.96 -3.01 -8.49
C PHE A 70 11.83 -4.23 -8.18
N GLY A 71 11.48 -5.01 -7.15
CA GLY A 71 12.23 -6.20 -6.77
C GLY A 71 11.91 -7.40 -7.66
N THR A 72 12.73 -8.44 -7.53
CA THR A 72 12.44 -9.77 -8.06
C THR A 72 11.15 -10.33 -7.45
N LYS A 73 10.55 -11.37 -8.07
CA LYS A 73 9.36 -12.02 -7.50
C LYS A 73 9.62 -12.53 -6.09
N GLN A 74 10.79 -13.12 -5.87
CA GLN A 74 11.20 -13.62 -4.56
C GLN A 74 11.25 -12.50 -3.51
N GLU A 75 11.87 -11.36 -3.83
CA GLU A 75 11.95 -10.22 -2.89
C GLU A 75 10.57 -9.64 -2.58
N ALA A 76 9.68 -9.57 -3.58
CA ALA A 76 8.30 -9.14 -3.40
C ALA A 76 7.52 -10.11 -2.50
N ASP A 77 7.61 -11.42 -2.77
CA ASP A 77 6.93 -12.48 -2.01
C ASP A 77 7.41 -12.56 -0.55
N ASP A 78 8.73 -12.46 -0.33
CA ASP A 78 9.31 -12.47 1.01
C ASP A 78 8.88 -11.24 1.82
N SER A 79 8.87 -10.06 1.18
CA SER A 79 8.43 -8.81 1.81
C SER A 79 6.94 -8.84 2.16
N ALA A 80 6.10 -9.34 1.25
CA ALA A 80 4.68 -9.55 1.44
C ALA A 80 4.39 -10.55 2.57
N THR A 81 5.06 -11.71 2.55
CA THR A 81 4.94 -12.72 3.60
C THR A 81 5.30 -12.15 4.97
N ARG A 82 6.37 -11.37 5.05
CA ARG A 82 6.82 -10.75 6.30
C ARG A 82 5.81 -9.76 6.86
N ILE A 83 5.23 -8.88 6.02
CA ILE A 83 4.23 -7.92 6.51
C ILE A 83 2.93 -8.61 6.92
N ASN A 84 2.49 -9.62 6.16
CA ASN A 84 1.28 -10.39 6.46
C ASN A 84 1.40 -11.10 7.82
N ARG A 85 2.54 -11.76 8.09
CA ARG A 85 2.81 -12.36 9.41
C ARG A 85 2.81 -11.36 10.55
N LEU A 86 3.32 -10.15 10.30
CA LEU A 86 3.31 -9.09 11.31
C LEU A 86 1.88 -8.60 11.58
N HIS A 87 1.01 -8.57 10.57
CA HIS A 87 -0.38 -8.16 10.71
C HIS A 87 -1.24 -9.20 11.46
N GLU A 88 -0.89 -10.50 11.46
CA GLU A 88 -1.63 -11.56 12.18
C GLU A 88 -1.86 -11.29 13.68
N VAL A 89 -0.93 -10.54 14.30
CA VAL A 89 -0.94 -10.22 15.73
C VAL A 89 -1.39 -8.79 16.04
N ILE A 90 -1.67 -7.98 15.01
CA ILE A 90 -2.14 -6.59 15.19
C ILE A 90 -3.66 -6.60 15.11
N LYS A 91 -4.30 -6.91 16.23
CA LYS A 91 -5.74 -6.94 16.36
C LYS A 91 -6.16 -6.80 17.83
N GLY A 92 -7.35 -6.26 18.06
CA GLY A 92 -7.90 -6.11 19.39
C GLY A 92 -9.02 -5.08 19.47
N GLU A 93 -9.51 -4.84 20.68
CA GLU A 93 -10.50 -3.81 20.95
C GLU A 93 -9.82 -2.45 21.11
N ASP A 94 -10.39 -1.42 20.47
CA ASP A 94 -9.95 -0.04 20.61
C ASP A 94 -10.79 0.70 21.65
N PRO A 95 -10.23 1.11 22.80
CA PRO A 95 -10.98 1.84 23.83
C PRO A 95 -11.40 3.25 23.39
N VAL A 96 -10.81 3.81 22.33
CA VAL A 96 -11.13 5.15 21.84
C VAL A 96 -12.33 5.15 20.91
N SER A 97 -12.33 4.27 19.91
CA SER A 97 -13.45 4.14 18.96
C SER A 97 -14.54 3.16 19.40
N GLY A 98 -14.25 2.27 20.35
CA GLY A 98 -15.14 1.17 20.76
C GLY A 98 -15.22 0.02 19.76
N GLY A 99 -14.48 0.07 18.65
CA GLY A 99 -14.47 -0.96 17.62
C GLY A 99 -13.36 -1.99 17.79
N TYR A 100 -13.47 -3.11 17.06
CA TYR A 100 -12.41 -4.12 16.96
C TYR A 100 -11.56 -3.82 15.72
N TYR A 101 -10.27 -3.61 15.89
CA TYR A 101 -9.33 -3.46 14.79
C TYR A 101 -8.65 -4.80 14.50
N ASP A 102 -8.31 -5.01 13.24
CA ASP A 102 -7.57 -6.19 12.77
C ASP A 102 -6.80 -5.77 11.51
N ALA A 103 -5.47 -5.87 11.54
CA ALA A 103 -4.64 -5.47 10.41
C ALA A 103 -4.76 -6.42 9.21
N LEU A 104 -5.47 -7.55 9.35
CA LEU A 104 -5.86 -8.45 8.27
C LEU A 104 -7.34 -8.33 7.88
N ASP A 105 -8.12 -7.45 8.53
CA ASP A 105 -9.47 -7.15 8.07
C ASP A 105 -9.45 -6.54 6.67
N HIS A 106 -10.39 -6.99 5.83
CA HIS A 106 -10.41 -6.67 4.41
C HIS A 106 -10.56 -5.16 4.17
N GLU A 107 -11.51 -4.51 4.86
CA GLU A 107 -11.78 -3.09 4.68
C GLU A 107 -10.59 -2.23 5.12
N GLN A 108 -9.93 -2.62 6.21
CA GLN A 108 -8.72 -1.95 6.68
C GLN A 108 -7.54 -2.11 5.71
N LEU A 109 -7.32 -3.32 5.17
CA LEU A 109 -6.31 -3.56 4.14
C LEU A 109 -6.61 -2.74 2.87
N LEU A 110 -7.87 -2.75 2.42
CA LEU A 110 -8.32 -2.02 1.24
C LEU A 110 -8.11 -0.51 1.41
N TRP A 111 -8.46 0.05 2.58
CA TRP A 111 -8.24 1.46 2.90
C TRP A 111 -6.75 1.83 2.78
N VAL A 112 -5.86 1.05 3.40
CA VAL A 112 -4.42 1.30 3.38
C VAL A 112 -3.89 1.27 1.95
N HIS A 113 -4.29 0.26 1.17
CA HIS A 113 -3.88 0.07 -0.21
C HIS A 113 -4.37 1.21 -1.12
N ALA A 114 -5.66 1.57 -1.02
CA ALA A 114 -6.26 2.66 -1.79
C ALA A 114 -5.59 4.01 -1.48
N CYS A 115 -5.27 4.29 -0.22
CA CYS A 115 -4.57 5.52 0.18
C CYS A 115 -3.20 5.65 -0.48
N LEU A 116 -2.46 4.54 -0.61
CA LEU A 116 -1.17 4.51 -1.30
C LEU A 116 -1.35 4.79 -2.79
N GLN A 117 -2.24 4.04 -3.46
CA GLN A 117 -2.51 4.20 -4.89
C GLN A 117 -2.93 5.64 -5.24
N LEU A 118 -3.89 6.20 -4.50
CA LEU A 118 -4.37 7.56 -4.69
C LEU A 118 -3.29 8.60 -4.44
N SER A 119 -2.41 8.37 -3.47
CA SER A 119 -1.31 9.30 -3.16
C SER A 119 -0.22 9.26 -4.22
N SER A 120 0.08 8.08 -4.79
CA SER A 120 1.04 7.95 -5.89
C SER A 120 0.58 8.70 -7.14
N ILE A 121 -0.68 8.48 -7.55
CA ILE A 121 -1.30 9.21 -8.67
C ILE A 121 -1.26 10.72 -8.39
N TYR A 122 -1.71 11.14 -7.20
CA TYR A 122 -1.77 12.56 -6.85
C TYR A 122 -0.41 13.25 -6.98
N PHE A 123 0.65 12.65 -6.45
CA PHE A 123 1.98 13.26 -6.53
C PHE A 123 2.52 13.23 -7.96
N TYR A 124 2.41 12.11 -8.68
CA TYR A 124 2.85 12.03 -10.08
C TYR A 124 2.19 13.10 -10.94
N GLU A 125 0.87 13.30 -10.81
CA GLU A 125 0.16 14.32 -11.58
C GLU A 125 0.53 15.77 -11.21
N LYS A 126 1.00 15.98 -9.98
CA LYS A 126 1.43 17.30 -9.50
C LYS A 126 2.86 17.65 -9.92
N THR A 127 3.72 16.68 -10.15
CA THR A 127 5.16 16.91 -10.31
C THR A 127 5.72 16.45 -11.65
N VAL A 128 5.04 15.55 -12.35
CA VAL A 128 5.53 14.96 -13.61
C VAL A 128 4.60 15.34 -14.76
N ARG A 129 3.39 14.77 -14.82
CA ARG A 129 2.36 15.11 -15.81
C ARG A 129 1.00 14.54 -15.42
N LYS A 130 -0.06 15.10 -15.99
CA LYS A 130 -1.40 14.49 -15.90
C LYS A 130 -1.43 13.11 -16.55
N LEU A 131 -2.17 12.20 -15.92
CA LEU A 131 -2.45 10.86 -16.44
C LEU A 131 -3.82 10.85 -17.10
N THR A 132 -3.94 10.09 -18.18
CA THR A 132 -5.24 9.76 -18.78
C THR A 132 -6.00 8.78 -17.89
N ASP A 133 -7.31 8.66 -18.10
CA ASP A 133 -8.12 7.65 -17.39
C ASP A 133 -7.67 6.22 -17.72
N VAL A 134 -7.20 5.98 -18.95
CA VAL A 134 -6.63 4.69 -19.38
C VAL A 134 -5.38 4.35 -18.57
N GLU A 135 -4.47 5.31 -18.38
CA GLU A 135 -3.24 5.11 -17.58
C GLU A 135 -3.55 4.88 -16.10
N LYS A 136 -4.50 5.63 -15.52
CA LYS A 136 -4.94 5.44 -14.13
C LYS A 136 -5.61 4.08 -13.94
N ASN A 137 -6.45 3.65 -14.89
CA ASN A 137 -7.08 2.33 -14.86
C ASN A 137 -6.02 1.24 -14.99
N LYS A 138 -5.04 1.40 -15.89
CA LYS A 138 -3.95 0.43 -16.03
C LYS A 138 -3.11 0.32 -14.75
N TYR A 139 -2.80 1.45 -14.12
CA TYR A 139 -2.14 1.47 -12.81
C TYR A 139 -2.96 0.77 -11.73
N HIS A 140 -4.28 0.94 -11.73
CA HIS A 140 -5.18 0.24 -10.81
C HIS A 140 -5.18 -1.26 -11.04
N GLU A 141 -5.37 -1.72 -12.28
CA GLU A 141 -5.32 -3.14 -12.65
C GLU A 141 -4.02 -3.81 -12.22
N GLU A 142 -2.88 -3.15 -12.43
CA GLU A 142 -1.58 -3.63 -11.98
C GLU A 142 -1.49 -3.66 -10.44
N ASN A 143 -1.99 -2.63 -9.75
CA ASN A 143 -2.06 -2.62 -8.29
C ASN A 143 -2.91 -3.76 -7.71
N MET A 144 -3.90 -4.30 -8.43
CA MET A 144 -4.67 -5.45 -7.96
C MET A 144 -3.81 -6.69 -7.70
N LEU A 145 -2.70 -6.84 -8.42
CA LEU A 145 -1.71 -7.88 -8.15
C LEU A 145 -0.94 -7.61 -6.85
N ALA A 146 -0.53 -6.36 -6.62
CA ALA A 146 0.08 -5.95 -5.35
C ALA A 146 -0.90 -6.10 -4.17
N ALA A 147 -2.18 -5.81 -4.38
CA ALA A 147 -3.25 -5.95 -3.41
C ALA A 147 -3.39 -7.41 -2.94
N LYS A 148 -3.36 -8.36 -3.88
CA LYS A 148 -3.35 -9.81 -3.60
C LYS A 148 -2.17 -10.22 -2.71
N LEU A 149 -0.96 -9.72 -2.98
CA LEU A 149 0.23 -10.05 -2.18
C LEU A 149 0.06 -9.63 -0.70
N VAL A 150 -0.69 -8.55 -0.44
CA VAL A 150 -1.00 -8.07 0.91
C VAL A 150 -2.41 -8.46 1.38
N LEU A 151 -2.93 -9.58 0.85
CA LEU A 151 -4.16 -10.24 1.28
C LEU A 151 -5.45 -9.41 1.13
N VAL A 152 -5.44 -8.35 0.32
CA VAL A 152 -6.69 -7.68 -0.08
C VAL A 152 -7.47 -8.64 -0.97
N ASN A 153 -8.72 -8.94 -0.59
CA ASN A 153 -9.63 -9.69 -1.43
C ASN A 153 -9.99 -8.87 -2.68
N ILE A 154 -9.64 -9.37 -3.86
CA ILE A 154 -9.95 -8.69 -5.11
C ILE A 154 -11.11 -9.33 -5.90
N GLU A 155 -11.64 -10.45 -5.44
CA GLU A 155 -12.68 -11.21 -6.14
C GLU A 155 -14.10 -10.74 -5.75
N GLY A 156 -14.21 -9.85 -4.76
CA GLY A 156 -15.47 -9.28 -4.28
C GLY A 156 -15.98 -8.02 -5.00
N ASN A 157 -15.15 -7.33 -5.79
CA ASN A 157 -15.48 -6.02 -6.39
C ASN A 157 -16.37 -6.07 -7.66
N ALA A 158 -16.96 -7.23 -7.97
CA ALA A 158 -17.84 -7.41 -9.14
C ALA A 158 -19.30 -6.98 -8.91
N LYS A 159 -19.62 -6.27 -7.82
CA LYS A 159 -20.98 -5.75 -7.56
C LYS A 159 -20.97 -4.35 -6.96
N PHE A 160 -20.72 -3.35 -7.78
CA PHE A 160 -21.40 -2.07 -7.62
C PHE A 160 -22.72 -2.18 -8.38
N SER A 161 -23.81 -2.44 -7.64
CA SER A 161 -25.19 -2.33 -8.13
C SER A 161 -25.67 -0.89 -8.02
#